data_AF-A0A1H7ZRK4-F1
#
_entry.id   AF-A0A1H7ZRK4-F1
#
_cell.length_a   1.000
_cell.length_b   1.000
_cell.length_c   1.000
_cell.angle_alpha   90.00
_cell.angle_beta   90.00
_cell.angle_gamma   90.00
#
_symmetry.space_group_name_H-M   'P 1'
#
loop_
_entity.id
_entity.type
_entity.pdbx_description
1 polymer ?
#
loop_
_entity_poly.entity_id
_entity_poly.type
_entity_poly.pdbx_seq_one_letter_code
_entity_poly.pdbx_strand_id
1 'polypeptide(L)'
;MSAIIENKTDIAQLLATALQDDPEAGIYRCRRDIFTDSELFELEMKHIFEANWVYLAHESQIPNNNDYFTTYIGRQPVVITRDKTGELHAVINACAHRGAMLCRRKHGNKGS
;
A
#
# COMPACT_ATOMS: atom_id res chain seq x y z
N MET A 1 3.82 -19.09 32.32
CA MET A 1 2.92 -19.41 31.19
C MET A 1 1.97 -18.25 31.06
N SER A 2 2.35 -17.26 30.24
CA SER A 2 1.52 -16.07 30.00
C SER A 2 0.33 -16.53 29.19
N ALA A 3 -0.87 -16.39 29.73
CA ALA A 3 -2.08 -16.49 28.95
C ALA A 3 -1.97 -15.45 27.84
N ILE A 4 -1.71 -15.91 26.62
CA ILE A 4 -2.02 -15.14 25.43
C ILE A 4 -3.53 -15.07 25.46
N ILE A 5 -4.05 -13.93 25.92
CA ILE A 5 -5.47 -13.64 25.88
C ILE A 5 -5.80 -13.57 24.39
N GLU A 6 -6.32 -14.67 23.83
CA GLU A 6 -7.02 -14.67 22.55
C GLU A 6 -8.32 -13.88 22.74
N ASN A 7 -8.21 -12.57 22.92
CA ASN A 7 -9.33 -11.66 22.76
C ASN A 7 -9.52 -11.48 21.27
N LYS A 8 -10.12 -12.49 20.63
CA LYS A 8 -10.65 -12.36 19.28
C LYS A 8 -11.86 -11.44 19.37
N THR A 9 -11.59 -10.14 19.46
CA THR A 9 -12.62 -9.11 19.37
C THR A 9 -13.28 -9.30 18.02
N ASP A 10 -14.61 -9.37 17.97
CA ASP A 10 -15.33 -9.37 16.71
C ASP A 10 -14.88 -8.15 15.89
N ILE A 11 -14.26 -8.39 14.73
CA ILE A 11 -13.72 -7.33 13.86
C ILE A 11 -14.81 -6.32 13.50
N ALA A 12 -16.07 -6.74 13.42
CA ALA A 12 -17.20 -5.85 13.17
C ALA A 12 -17.40 -4.86 14.34
N GLN A 13 -17.28 -5.35 15.57
CA GLN A 13 -17.35 -4.51 16.78
C GLN A 13 -16.14 -3.58 16.89
N LEU A 14 -14.94 -4.05 16.53
CA LEU A 14 -13.74 -3.22 16.48
C LEU A 14 -13.95 -2.04 15.53
N LEU A 15 -14.36 -2.32 14.29
CA LEU A 15 -14.64 -1.30 13.27
C LEU A 15 -15.73 -0.32 13.73
N ALA A 16 -16.82 -0.82 14.31
CA ALA A 16 -17.93 0.01 14.79
C ALA A 16 -17.56 0.94 15.95
N THR A 17 -16.49 0.66 16.69
CA THR A 17 -16.08 1.41 17.88
C THR A 17 -14.69 2.04 17.77
N ALA A 18 -14.05 1.93 16.60
CA ALA A 18 -12.69 2.41 16.35
C ALA A 18 -12.53 3.92 16.57
N LEU A 19 -13.58 4.69 16.26
CA LEU A 19 -13.62 6.14 16.36
C LEU A 19 -14.79 6.56 17.25
N GLN A 20 -14.53 7.51 18.14
CA GLN A 20 -15.56 8.28 18.83
C GLN A 20 -15.47 9.72 18.37
N ASP A 21 -16.53 10.17 17.74
CA ASP A 21 -16.76 11.53 17.29
C ASP A 21 -18.04 12.04 17.97
N ASP A 22 -17.87 12.89 18.99
CA ASP A 22 -18.95 13.53 19.72
C ASP A 22 -18.67 15.05 19.80
N PRO A 23 -19.22 15.82 18.84
CA PRO A 23 -18.99 17.26 18.77
C PRO A 23 -19.57 18.05 19.94
N GLU A 24 -20.68 17.59 20.54
CA GLU A 24 -21.35 18.29 21.64
C GLU A 24 -20.54 18.18 22.94
N ALA A 25 -20.00 16.99 23.21
CA ALA A 25 -19.08 16.77 24.34
C ALA A 25 -17.64 17.21 24.04
N GLY A 26 -17.32 17.58 22.79
CA GLY A 26 -15.97 17.94 22.35
C GLY A 26 -14.98 16.76 22.35
N ILE A 27 -15.48 15.54 22.15
CA ILE A 27 -14.68 14.32 22.21
C ILE A 27 -14.38 13.83 20.79
N TYR A 28 -13.10 13.80 20.44
CA TYR A 28 -12.58 13.16 19.23
C TYR A 28 -11.43 12.24 19.61
N ARG A 29 -11.67 10.93 19.60
CA ARG A 29 -10.65 9.96 19.97
C ARG A 29 -10.78 8.67 19.17
N CYS A 30 -9.64 8.02 18.98
CA CYS A 30 -9.56 6.70 18.36
C CYS A 30 -9.08 5.67 19.39
N ARG A 31 -9.49 4.41 19.19
CA ARG A 31 -8.91 3.30 19.95
C ARG A 31 -7.45 3.12 19.55
N ARG A 32 -6.60 2.70 20.51
CA ARG A 32 -5.16 2.52 20.25
C ARG A 32 -4.86 1.26 19.45
N ASP A 33 -5.72 0.25 19.52
CA ASP A 33 -5.55 -1.01 18.81
C ASP A 33 -5.64 -0.85 17.29
N ILE A 34 -6.25 0.20 16.75
CA ILE A 34 -6.24 0.47 15.30
C ILE A 34 -4.83 0.55 14.70
N PHE A 35 -3.83 0.88 15.53
CA PHE A 35 -2.43 1.00 15.09
C PHE A 35 -1.63 -0.30 15.20
N THR A 36 -2.18 -1.33 15.86
CA THR A 36 -1.43 -2.54 16.24
C THR A 36 -2.16 -3.84 15.94
N ASP A 37 -3.47 -3.79 15.69
CA ASP A 37 -4.30 -4.96 15.40
C ASP A 37 -3.95 -5.53 14.02
N SER A 38 -3.57 -6.80 13.99
CA SER A 38 -3.16 -7.47 12.75
C SER A 38 -4.31 -7.72 11.78
N GLU A 39 -5.53 -7.97 12.27
CA GLU A 39 -6.69 -8.22 11.41
C GLU A 39 -7.15 -6.92 10.75
N LEU A 40 -7.12 -5.81 11.49
CA LEU A 40 -7.37 -4.48 10.90
C LEU A 40 -6.32 -4.14 9.84
N PHE A 41 -5.04 -4.41 10.09
CA PHE A 41 -3.97 -4.17 9.12
C PHE A 41 -4.21 -4.94 7.79
N GLU A 42 -4.68 -6.19 7.85
CA GLU A 42 -5.04 -6.95 6.65
C GLU A 42 -6.18 -6.29 5.86
N LEU A 43 -7.19 -5.78 6.57
CA LEU A 43 -8.31 -5.06 5.96
C LEU A 43 -7.87 -3.73 5.34
N GLU A 44 -7.03 -2.96 6.02
CA GLU A 44 -6.47 -1.71 5.51
C GLU A 44 -5.67 -1.95 4.24
N MET A 45 -4.80 -2.97 4.20
CA MET A 45 -4.03 -3.31 3.01
C MET A 45 -4.96 -3.59 1.83
N LYS A 46 -5.97 -4.44 2.03
CA LYS A 46 -6.91 -4.84 0.97
C LYS A 46 -7.83 -3.70 0.50
N HIS A 47 -8.40 -2.94 1.43
CA HIS A 47 -9.49 -2.00 1.13
C HIS A 47 -9.06 -0.55 1.05
N ILE A 48 -7.90 -0.19 1.60
CA ILE A 48 -7.35 1.17 1.54
C ILE A 48 -6.18 1.20 0.57
N PHE A 49 -5.08 0.53 0.90
CA PHE A 49 -3.83 0.73 0.17
C PHE A 49 -3.83 0.08 -1.23
N GLU A 50 -4.46 -1.09 -1.40
CA GLU A 50 -4.51 -1.81 -2.68
C GLU A 50 -5.75 -1.47 -3.53
N ALA A 51 -6.65 -0.61 -3.03
CA ALA A 51 -7.91 -0.27 -3.67
C ALA A 51 -8.13 1.24 -3.90
N ASN A 52 -7.17 2.10 -3.51
CA ASN A 52 -7.28 3.56 -3.67
C ASN A 52 -6.03 4.14 -4.35
N TRP A 53 -6.11 5.43 -4.69
CA TRP A 53 -4.98 6.18 -5.21
C TRP A 53 -3.88 6.34 -4.16
N VAL A 54 -2.68 5.83 -4.47
CA VAL A 54 -1.47 5.94 -3.65
C VAL A 54 -0.42 6.70 -4.43
N TYR A 55 0.22 7.69 -3.79
CA TYR A 55 1.34 8.40 -4.40
C TYR A 55 2.53 7.45 -4.63
N LEU A 56 3.05 7.41 -5.87
CA LEU A 56 4.14 6.49 -6.24
C LEU A 56 5.47 7.20 -6.46
N ALA A 57 5.49 8.23 -7.30
CA ALA A 57 6.69 8.96 -7.69
C ALA A 57 6.35 10.31 -8.31
N HIS A 58 7.35 11.18 -8.38
CA HIS A 58 7.32 12.40 -9.17
C HIS A 58 7.95 12.18 -10.56
N GLU A 59 7.50 12.92 -11.56
CA GLU A 59 7.97 12.78 -12.94
C GLU A 59 9.49 12.98 -13.10
N SER A 60 10.09 13.84 -12.28
CA SER A 60 11.55 14.09 -12.28
C SER A 60 12.39 12.88 -11.85
N GLN A 61 11.77 11.83 -11.27
CA GLN A 61 12.45 10.58 -10.95
C GLN A 61 12.57 9.66 -12.17
N ILE A 62 11.84 9.96 -13.26
CA ILE A 62 11.75 9.17 -14.49
C ILE A 62 11.80 10.12 -15.72
N PRO A 63 12.81 10.99 -15.83
CA PRO A 63 12.78 12.11 -16.78
C PRO A 63 13.00 11.69 -18.24
N ASN A 64 13.71 10.58 -18.50
CA ASN A 64 14.09 10.19 -19.86
C ASN A 64 13.29 8.98 -20.35
N ASN A 65 13.19 8.83 -21.67
CA ASN A 65 12.59 7.65 -22.28
C ASN A 65 13.35 6.39 -21.85
N ASN A 66 12.59 5.33 -21.56
CA ASN A 66 13.05 4.05 -21.03
C ASN A 66 13.56 4.08 -19.57
N ASP A 67 13.41 5.20 -18.86
CA ASP A 67 13.64 5.21 -17.42
C ASP A 67 12.54 4.40 -16.71
N TYR A 68 12.91 3.73 -15.64
CA TYR A 68 11.98 3.06 -14.74
C TYR A 68 12.29 3.35 -13.27
N PHE A 69 11.25 3.27 -12.44
CA PHE A 69 11.31 3.42 -11.00
C PHE A 69 10.46 2.35 -10.33
N THR A 70 10.99 1.66 -9.31
CA THR A 70 10.26 0.61 -8.59
C THR A 70 9.84 1.08 -7.20
N THR A 71 8.61 0.75 -6.81
CA THR A 71 8.01 1.09 -5.51
C THR A 71 6.90 0.08 -5.17
N TYR A 72 6.03 0.40 -4.21
CA TYR A 72 4.96 -0.47 -3.75
C TYR A 72 3.63 0.28 -3.64
N ILE A 73 2.53 -0.45 -3.87
CA ILE A 73 1.16 -0.07 -3.50
C ILE A 73 0.71 -1.09 -2.45
N GLY A 74 0.59 -0.67 -1.18
CA GLY A 74 0.41 -1.63 -0.08
C GLY A 74 1.53 -2.67 -0.11
N ARG A 75 1.20 -3.92 -0.42
CA ARG A 75 2.16 -5.03 -0.54
C ARG A 75 2.53 -5.37 -1.97
N GLN A 76 1.88 -4.75 -2.94
CA GLN A 76 2.07 -5.04 -4.36
C GLN A 76 3.31 -4.32 -4.90
N PRO A 77 4.35 -5.03 -5.35
CA PRO A 77 5.50 -4.38 -5.97
C PRO A 77 5.07 -3.84 -7.34
N VAL A 78 5.39 -2.58 -7.62
CA VAL A 78 5.06 -1.91 -8.88
C VAL A 78 6.31 -1.34 -9.52
N VAL A 79 6.31 -1.29 -10.85
CA VAL A 79 7.30 -0.58 -11.64
C VAL A 79 6.60 0.46 -12.50
N ILE A 80 7.09 1.69 -12.40
CA ILE A 80 6.69 2.83 -13.21
C ILE A 80 7.73 2.93 -14.32
N THR A 81 7.29 3.10 -15.56
CA THR A 81 8.18 3.19 -16.73
C THR A 81 7.78 4.36 -17.61
N ARG A 82 8.77 5.06 -18.17
CA ARG A 82 8.54 5.91 -19.34
C ARG A 82 8.90 5.12 -20.58
N ASP A 83 7.97 4.98 -21.51
CA ASP A 83 8.23 4.22 -22.73
C ASP A 83 9.05 5.01 -23.77
N LYS A 84 9.17 4.46 -24.98
CA LYS A 84 9.92 5.07 -26.09
C LYS A 84 9.22 6.28 -26.71
N THR A 85 7.90 6.40 -26.57
CA THR A 85 7.11 7.55 -27.06
C THR A 85 7.04 8.66 -26.00
N GLY A 86 7.44 8.37 -24.77
CA GLY A 86 7.49 9.31 -23.65
C GLY A 86 6.32 9.16 -22.67
N GLU A 87 5.44 8.17 -22.88
CA GLU A 87 4.27 7.93 -22.03
C GLU A 87 4.64 7.19 -20.74
N LEU A 88 3.95 7.53 -19.65
CA LEU A 88 4.14 6.90 -18.34
C LEU A 88 3.18 5.72 -18.17
N HIS A 89 3.74 4.58 -17.74
CA HIS A 89 2.99 3.38 -17.41
C HIS A 89 3.33 2.92 -15.99
N ALA A 90 2.40 2.23 -15.34
CA ALA A 90 2.62 1.56 -14.06
C ALA A 90 2.07 0.14 -14.11
N VAL A 91 2.90 -0.85 -13.77
CA VAL A 91 2.52 -2.26 -13.80
C VAL A 91 3.00 -2.98 -12.55
N ILE A 92 2.35 -4.10 -12.22
CA ILE A 92 2.86 -5.00 -11.17
C ILE A 92 4.24 -5.51 -11.60
N ASN A 93 5.23 -5.36 -10.72
CA ASN A 93 6.60 -5.78 -10.93
C ASN A 93 6.77 -7.29 -10.69
N ALA A 94 6.00 -8.07 -11.45
CA ALA A 94 6.00 -9.52 -11.40
C ALA A 94 5.81 -10.10 -12.80
N CYS A 95 6.61 -11.09 -13.16
CA CYS A 95 6.47 -11.79 -14.43
C CYS A 95 5.17 -12.60 -14.46
N ALA A 96 4.34 -12.41 -15.50
CA ALA A 96 3.08 -13.11 -15.67
C ALA A 96 3.20 -14.65 -15.75
N HIS A 97 4.38 -15.18 -16.07
CA HIS A 97 4.59 -16.63 -16.13
C HIS A 97 4.71 -17.27 -14.73
N ARG A 98 5.59 -16.77 -13.87
CA ARG A 98 5.90 -17.39 -12.55
C ARG A 98 6.16 -16.41 -11.41
N GLY A 99 5.77 -15.15 -11.56
CA GLY A 99 5.83 -14.15 -10.48
C GLY A 99 7.24 -13.65 -10.13
N ALA A 100 8.27 -14.00 -10.90
CA ALA A 100 9.61 -13.46 -10.67
C ALA A 100 9.61 -11.93 -10.82
N MET A 101 10.28 -11.23 -9.91
CA MET A 101 10.41 -9.77 -9.97
C MET A 101 11.16 -9.33 -11.23
N LEU A 102 10.56 -8.44 -12.02
CA LEU A 102 11.08 -7.98 -13.32
C LEU A 102 12.25 -7.02 -13.12
N CYS A 103 12.03 -5.96 -12.35
CA CYS A 103 12.98 -4.91 -12.07
C CYS A 103 13.43 -5.01 -10.61
N ARG A 104 14.67 -5.46 -10.38
CA ARG A 104 15.21 -5.64 -9.03
C ARG A 104 15.86 -4.38 -8.45
N ARG A 105 16.20 -3.41 -9.30
CA ARG A 105 16.81 -2.14 -8.86
C ARG A 105 15.72 -1.10 -8.65
N LYS A 106 15.99 -0.15 -7.76
CA LYS A 106 15.07 0.96 -7.46
C LYS A 106 14.82 1.86 -8.67
N HIS A 107 15.85 2.06 -9.49
CA HIS A 107 15.78 2.88 -10.69
C HIS A 107 16.73 2.34 -11.77
N GLY A 108 16.48 2.71 -13.03
CA GLY A 108 17.40 2.46 -14.14
C GLY A 108 16.82 2.91 -15.48
N ASN A 109 17.59 2.73 -16.54
CA ASN A 109 17.18 2.97 -17.92
C ASN A 109 17.39 1.71 -18.76
N LYS A 110 16.36 1.22 -19.46
CA LYS A 110 16.42 -0.01 -20.27
C LYS A 110 15.51 0.09 -21.51
N GLY A 111 16.09 0.37 -22.67
CA GLY A 111 15.38 0.43 -23.96
C GLY A 111 15.69 -0.69 -24.96
N SER A 112 16.60 -1.61 -24.59
CA SER A 112 17.03 -2.76 -25.41
C SER A 112 16.01 -3.88 -25.42
#